data_AF-A0AAI9KQ06-F1
#
_entry.id   AF-A0AAI9KQ06-F1
#
_cell.length_a   1.000
_cell.length_b   1.000
_cell.length_c   1.000
_cell.angle_alpha   90.00
_cell.angle_beta   90.00
_cell.angle_gamma   90.00
#
_symmetry.space_group_name_H-M   'P 1'
#
loop_
_entity.id
_entity.type
_entity.pdbx_description
1 polymer ?
#
loop_
_entity_poly.entity_id
_entity_poly.type
_entity_poly.pdbx_seq_one_letter_code
_entity_poly.pdbx_strand_id
1 'polypeptide(L)'
;MKHEHNRVALATLIKGVPDYRHKSAAQISAALGVGSERSMQRWIRELTKAGLLAPRSMLTLDGVQIIRQVQRYLDAHPGVIHLGELVRAIDRLGNNYSWVRWLLERAVAEGHPIDLARISLEPVPKARRMGRRPLDQGGLRFVTMAEVDDDHRRDWIALLQSWYRLAPRQEVPDAA
;
A
#
# COMPACT_ATOMS: atom_id res chain seq x y z
N MET A 1 16.48 25.24 -33.47
CA MET A 1 15.48 26.08 -32.78
C MET A 1 14.09 25.43 -32.61
N LYS A 2 13.34 25.05 -33.67
CA LYS A 2 11.96 24.50 -33.51
C LYS A 2 11.86 23.23 -32.64
N HIS A 3 12.77 22.28 -32.81
CA HIS A 3 12.76 21.02 -32.04
C HIS A 3 13.08 21.20 -30.55
N GLU A 4 13.93 22.18 -30.22
CA GLU A 4 14.30 22.47 -28.83
C GLU A 4 13.17 23.20 -28.10
N HIS A 5 12.53 24.17 -28.76
CA HIS A 5 11.34 24.84 -28.24
C HIS A 5 10.20 23.84 -27.96
N ASN A 6 9.99 22.86 -28.86
CA ASN A 6 9.02 21.79 -28.65
C ASN A 6 9.35 20.87 -27.47
N ARG A 7 10.64 20.60 -27.20
CA ARG A 7 11.08 19.80 -26.05
C ARG A 7 10.86 20.53 -24.73
N VAL A 8 11.16 21.83 -24.68
CA VAL A 8 10.93 22.66 -23.49
C VAL A 8 9.43 22.79 -23.21
N ALA A 9 8.60 22.99 -24.23
CA ALA A 9 7.14 23.02 -24.09
C ALA A 9 6.59 21.69 -23.54
N LEU A 10 7.02 20.55 -24.10
CA LEU A 10 6.60 19.24 -23.62
C LEU A 10 7.09 18.96 -22.18
N ALA A 11 8.32 19.32 -21.85
CA ALA A 11 8.84 19.18 -20.49
C ALA A 11 8.04 20.03 -19.49
N THR A 12 7.63 21.23 -19.89
CA THR A 12 6.79 22.11 -19.06
C THR A 12 5.41 21.50 -18.83
N LEU A 13 4.79 20.93 -19.86
CA LEU A 13 3.52 20.21 -19.74
C LEU A 13 3.63 19.02 -18.77
N ILE A 14 4.67 18.20 -18.90
CA ILE A 14 4.88 17.05 -18.01
C ILE A 14 5.12 17.50 -16.56
N LYS A 15 5.90 18.57 -16.33
CA LYS A 15 6.12 19.14 -15.00
C LYS A 15 4.83 19.67 -14.36
N GLY A 16 3.89 20.12 -15.19
CA GLY A 16 2.56 20.55 -14.74
C GLY A 16 1.69 19.42 -14.18
N VAL A 17 2.01 18.16 -14.46
CA VAL A 17 1.30 17.01 -13.87
C VAL A 17 1.70 16.87 -12.40
N PRO A 18 0.74 16.87 -11.44
CA PRO A 18 1.06 16.67 -10.03
C PRO A 18 1.79 15.35 -9.80
N ASP A 19 2.83 15.35 -8.98
CA ASP A 19 3.62 14.16 -8.66
C ASP A 19 4.17 13.40 -9.89
N TYR A 20 4.41 14.08 -11.03
CA TYR A 20 4.79 13.43 -12.29
C TYR A 20 5.98 12.48 -12.15
N ARG A 21 6.94 12.81 -11.26
CA ARG A 21 8.15 12.00 -11.01
C ARG A 21 7.84 10.60 -10.49
N HIS A 22 6.66 10.41 -9.89
CA HIS A 22 6.20 9.17 -9.26
C HIS A 22 5.15 8.43 -10.11
N LYS A 23 4.64 9.06 -11.18
CA LYS A 23 3.61 8.51 -12.07
C LYS A 23 4.23 7.69 -13.21
N SER A 24 3.59 6.60 -13.60
CA SER A 24 3.97 5.83 -14.80
C SER A 24 3.80 6.66 -16.07
N ALA A 25 4.43 6.25 -17.18
CA ALA A 25 4.26 6.91 -18.46
C ALA A 25 2.79 6.88 -18.93
N ALA A 26 2.08 5.77 -18.69
CA ALA A 26 0.64 5.65 -18.93
C ALA A 26 -0.17 6.70 -18.13
N GLN A 27 0.12 6.84 -16.83
CA GLN A 27 -0.57 7.80 -15.97
C GLN A 27 -0.34 9.26 -16.41
N ILE A 28 0.87 9.60 -16.85
CA ILE A 28 1.20 10.95 -17.35
C ILE A 28 0.50 11.20 -18.69
N SER A 29 0.54 10.23 -19.61
CA SER A 29 -0.13 10.31 -20.90
C SER A 29 -1.64 10.47 -20.75
N ALA A 30 -2.27 9.70 -19.87
CA ALA A 30 -3.68 9.82 -19.54
C ALA A 30 -4.01 11.18 -18.91
N ALA A 31 -3.18 11.67 -17.98
CA ALA A 31 -3.40 12.97 -17.33
C ALA A 31 -3.30 14.15 -18.28
N LEU A 32 -2.45 14.05 -19.30
CA LEU A 32 -2.27 15.09 -20.31
C LEU A 32 -3.23 14.95 -21.49
N GLY A 33 -3.82 13.77 -21.71
CA GLY A 33 -4.58 13.46 -22.92
C GLY A 33 -3.73 13.43 -24.19
N VAL A 34 -2.42 13.20 -24.06
CA VAL A 34 -1.45 13.32 -25.17
C VAL A 34 -0.61 12.05 -25.33
N GLY A 35 -0.51 11.59 -26.57
CA GLY A 35 0.33 10.47 -26.97
C GLY A 35 -0.14 9.12 -26.42
N SER A 36 0.62 8.07 -26.73
CA SER A 36 0.47 6.76 -26.10
C SER A 36 1.48 6.59 -24.96
N GLU A 37 1.31 5.57 -24.12
CA GLU A 37 2.28 5.21 -23.08
C GLU A 37 3.70 5.06 -23.64
N ARG A 38 3.86 4.37 -24.77
CA ARG A 38 5.17 4.15 -25.39
C ARG A 38 5.83 5.45 -25.83
N SER A 39 5.06 6.34 -26.46
CA SER A 39 5.54 7.67 -26.87
C SER A 39 5.94 8.49 -25.64
N MET A 40 5.10 8.50 -24.60
CA MET A 40 5.39 9.20 -23.34
C MET A 40 6.64 8.66 -22.65
N GLN A 41 6.83 7.34 -22.61
CA GLN A 41 8.02 6.71 -22.04
C GLN A 41 9.29 7.09 -22.81
N ARG A 42 9.21 7.21 -24.14
CA ARG A 42 10.33 7.68 -24.97
C ARG A 42 10.62 9.16 -24.70
N TRP A 43 9.59 10.01 -24.70
CA TRP A 43 9.76 11.45 -24.44
C TRP A 43 10.35 11.71 -23.05
N ILE A 44 9.85 11.06 -22.00
CA ILE A 44 10.41 11.18 -20.64
C ILE A 44 11.90 10.83 -20.65
N ARG A 45 12.28 9.72 -21.28
CA ARG A 45 13.70 9.31 -21.38
C ARG A 45 14.56 10.35 -22.09
N GLU A 46 14.10 10.87 -23.23
CA GLU A 46 14.83 11.89 -24.00
C GLU A 46 14.95 13.21 -23.23
N LEU A 47 13.87 13.65 -22.58
CA LEU A 47 13.83 14.88 -21.80
C LEU A 47 14.67 14.80 -20.50
N THR A 48 14.71 13.65 -19.84
CA THR A 48 15.62 13.43 -18.69
C THR A 48 17.08 13.45 -19.14
N LYS A 49 17.42 12.79 -20.26
CA LYS A 49 18.79 12.84 -20.82
C LYS A 49 19.23 14.25 -21.19
N ALA A 50 18.30 15.09 -21.64
CA ALA A 50 18.54 16.49 -21.95
C ALA A 50 18.56 17.40 -20.70
N GLY A 51 18.41 16.87 -19.48
CA GLY A 51 18.38 17.65 -18.25
C GLY A 51 17.09 18.48 -18.05
N LEU A 52 16.09 18.32 -18.91
CA LEU A 52 14.84 19.09 -18.88
C LEU A 52 13.86 18.55 -17.85
N LEU A 53 13.92 17.25 -17.54
CA LEU A 53 13.17 16.61 -16.47
C LEU A 53 14.12 16.03 -15.42
N ALA A 54 13.75 16.15 -14.15
CA ALA A 54 14.41 15.39 -13.08
C ALA A 54 14.29 13.87 -13.35
N PRO A 55 15.26 13.07 -12.87
CA PRO A 55 15.16 11.61 -12.90
C PRO A 55 13.88 11.12 -12.20
N ARG A 56 13.37 9.99 -12.70
CA ARG A 56 12.25 9.29 -12.06
C ARG A 56 12.59 8.95 -10.62
N SER A 57 11.62 9.11 -9.75
CA SER A 57 11.70 8.65 -8.37
C SER A 57 11.72 7.12 -8.33
N MET A 58 12.38 6.55 -7.32
CA MET A 58 12.23 5.13 -7.01
C MET A 58 10.92 4.85 -6.26
N LEU A 59 10.31 5.89 -5.69
CA LEU A 59 8.99 5.82 -5.07
C LEU A 59 7.92 5.92 -6.15
N THR A 60 7.00 4.96 -6.11
CA THR A 60 5.77 5.00 -6.91
C THR A 60 4.82 6.06 -6.34
N LEU A 61 3.83 6.45 -7.14
CA LEU A 61 2.75 7.34 -6.67
C LEU A 61 2.05 6.78 -5.42
N ASP A 62 1.84 5.47 -5.41
CA ASP A 62 1.26 4.75 -4.27
C ASP A 62 2.14 4.90 -3.01
N GLY A 63 3.45 4.67 -3.15
CA GLY A 63 4.42 4.87 -2.07
C GLY A 63 4.41 6.30 -1.52
N VAL A 64 4.32 7.32 -2.38
CA VAL A 64 4.21 8.72 -1.95
C VAL A 64 2.92 8.99 -1.18
N GLN A 65 1.80 8.40 -1.58
CA GLN A 65 0.54 8.53 -0.83
C GLN A 65 0.65 7.90 0.57
N ILE A 66 1.30 6.74 0.66
CA ILE A 66 1.57 6.07 1.93
C ILE A 66 2.49 6.93 2.80
N ILE A 67 3.56 7.48 2.24
CA ILE A 67 4.46 8.43 2.93
C ILE A 67 3.70 9.63 3.49
N ARG A 68 2.76 10.21 2.72
CA ARG A 68 1.90 11.31 3.20
C ARG A 68 0.98 10.87 4.34
N GLN A 69 0.49 9.62 4.34
CA GLN A 69 -0.28 9.06 5.45
C GLN A 69 0.58 8.86 6.69
N VAL A 70 1.80 8.32 6.52
CA VAL A 70 2.78 8.17 7.60
C VAL A 70 3.08 9.53 8.22
N GLN A 71 3.35 10.55 7.41
CA GLN A 71 3.63 11.90 7.92
C GLN A 71 2.48 12.41 8.79
N ARG A 72 1.23 12.36 8.28
CA ARG A 72 0.05 12.77 9.05
C ARG A 72 -0.10 11.99 10.36
N TYR A 73 0.23 10.70 10.36
CA TYR A 73 0.20 9.88 11.56
C TYR A 73 1.25 10.34 12.59
N LEU A 74 2.49 10.59 12.15
CA LEU A 74 3.57 11.07 13.01
C LEU A 74 3.30 12.48 13.56
N ASP A 75 2.66 13.35 12.76
CA ASP A 75 2.26 14.69 13.18
C ASP A 75 1.17 14.63 14.26
N ALA A 76 0.23 13.68 14.15
CA ALA A 76 -0.86 13.49 15.11
C ALA A 76 -0.43 12.79 16.41
N HIS A 77 0.67 12.03 16.40
CA HIS A 77 1.11 11.23 17.55
C HIS A 77 2.53 11.65 17.98
N PRO A 78 2.68 12.60 18.91
CA PRO A 78 3.99 13.07 19.36
C PRO A 78 4.79 11.96 20.05
N GLY A 79 6.12 12.07 19.98
CA GLY A 79 7.05 11.10 20.58
C GLY A 79 7.47 9.97 19.64
N VAL A 80 8.02 8.92 20.25
CA VAL A 80 8.53 7.73 19.54
C VAL A 80 7.37 6.76 19.25
N ILE A 81 7.27 6.38 17.98
CA ILE A 81 6.29 5.46 17.43
C ILE A 81 7.00 4.16 17.04
N HIS A 82 6.47 3.02 17.46
CA HIS A 82 7.02 1.75 17.02
C HIS A 82 6.55 1.42 15.60
N LEU A 83 7.43 0.86 14.78
CA LEU A 83 7.10 0.48 13.40
C LEU A 83 5.89 -0.47 13.33
N GLY A 84 5.72 -1.34 14.32
CA GLY A 84 4.55 -2.22 14.44
C GLY A 84 3.24 -1.50 14.76
N GLU A 85 3.29 -0.36 15.44
CA GLU A 85 2.12 0.50 15.65
C GLU A 85 1.76 1.21 14.33
N LEU A 86 2.76 1.73 13.62
CA LEU A 86 2.59 2.41 12.33
C LEU A 86 1.96 1.48 11.28
N VAL A 87 2.48 0.25 11.14
CA VAL A 87 1.95 -0.76 10.22
C VAL A 87 0.49 -1.12 10.53
N ARG A 88 0.11 -1.16 11.81
CA ARG A 88 -1.28 -1.46 12.21
C ARG A 88 -2.23 -0.28 12.00
N ALA A 89 -1.72 0.95 12.10
CA ALA A 89 -2.54 2.15 11.94
C ALA A 89 -2.78 2.51 10.46
N ILE A 90 -1.90 2.06 9.57
CA ILE A 90 -1.95 2.38 8.14
C ILE A 90 -2.05 1.07 7.36
N ASP A 91 -3.28 0.65 7.06
CA ASP A 91 -3.58 -0.63 6.40
C ASP A 91 -2.78 -0.85 5.10
N ARG A 92 -2.47 0.23 4.37
CA ARG A 92 -1.71 0.19 3.11
C ARG A 92 -0.23 -0.17 3.28
N LEU A 93 0.34 -0.08 4.49
CA LEU A 93 1.73 -0.48 4.73
C LEU A 93 1.93 -1.99 4.65
N GLY A 94 0.88 -2.76 4.96
CA GLY A 94 0.95 -4.21 5.06
C GLY A 94 1.96 -4.70 6.10
N ASN A 95 2.10 -6.03 6.24
CA ASN A 95 2.94 -6.63 7.27
C ASN A 95 4.43 -6.82 6.88
N ASN A 96 4.90 -6.21 5.80
CA ASN A 96 6.28 -6.34 5.33
C ASN A 96 7.18 -5.22 5.88
N TYR A 97 7.69 -5.43 7.10
CA TYR A 97 8.52 -4.46 7.81
C TYR A 97 9.80 -4.05 7.06
N SER A 98 10.39 -4.95 6.27
CA SER A 98 11.58 -4.65 5.47
C SER A 98 11.26 -3.68 4.33
N TRP A 99 10.13 -3.89 3.65
CA TRP A 99 9.66 -2.99 2.61
C TRP A 99 9.27 -1.62 3.19
N VAL A 100 8.57 -1.59 4.34
CA VAL A 100 8.22 -0.31 4.99
C VAL A 100 9.47 0.46 5.37
N ARG A 101 10.48 -0.20 5.94
CA ARG A 101 11.75 0.45 6.28
C ARG A 101 12.40 1.05 5.04
N TRP A 102 12.53 0.26 3.97
CA TRP A 102 13.06 0.73 2.69
C TRP A 102 12.28 1.94 2.16
N LEU A 103 10.95 1.90 2.23
CA LEU A 103 10.09 2.99 1.76
C LEU A 103 10.37 4.29 2.52
N LEU A 104 10.49 4.22 3.86
CA LEU A 104 10.72 5.38 4.71
C LEU A 104 12.13 5.96 4.53
N GLU A 105 13.16 5.10 4.50
CA GLU A 105 14.54 5.51 4.21
C GLU A 105 14.64 6.18 2.84
N ARG A 106 13.97 5.60 1.84
CA ARG A 106 13.94 6.17 0.50
C ARG A 106 13.19 7.49 0.45
N ALA A 107 12.11 7.65 1.23
CA ALA A 107 11.39 8.91 1.36
C ALA A 107 12.31 10.03 1.86
N VAL A 108 13.07 9.79 2.92
CA VAL A 108 14.03 10.77 3.45
C VAL A 108 15.12 11.09 2.43
N ALA A 109 15.68 10.07 1.77
CA ALA A 109 16.68 10.27 0.73
C ALA A 109 16.18 11.10 -0.47
N GLU A 110 14.87 11.08 -0.73
CA GLU A 110 14.22 11.89 -1.76
C GLU A 110 13.67 13.23 -1.24
N GLY A 111 13.93 13.56 0.04
CA GLY A 111 13.61 14.87 0.64
C GLY A 111 12.22 14.98 1.25
N HIS A 112 11.52 13.87 1.49
CA HIS A 112 10.25 13.89 2.22
C HIS A 112 10.49 14.14 3.72
N PRO A 113 9.61 14.90 4.41
CA PRO A 113 9.84 15.39 5.77
C PRO A 113 9.59 14.35 6.87
N ILE A 114 9.96 13.08 6.64
CA ILE A 114 9.80 12.02 7.63
C ILE A 114 10.96 12.07 8.63
N ASP A 115 10.63 12.19 9.91
CA ASP A 115 11.60 12.04 10.99
C ASP A 115 11.77 10.55 11.37
N LEU A 116 12.77 9.89 10.78
CA LEU A 116 13.08 8.48 11.07
C LEU A 116 13.51 8.25 12.52
N ALA A 117 14.08 9.26 13.20
CA ALA A 117 14.52 9.10 14.58
C ALA A 117 13.34 8.85 15.54
N ARG A 118 12.13 9.26 15.13
CA ARG A 118 10.89 9.00 15.87
C ARG A 118 10.32 7.60 15.64
N ILE A 119 10.83 6.84 14.68
CA ILE A 119 10.32 5.51 14.35
C ILE A 119 11.23 4.44 14.95
N SER A 120 10.78 3.83 16.05
CA SER A 120 11.49 2.72 16.68
C SER A 120 11.26 1.42 15.93
N LEU A 121 12.36 0.72 15.62
CA LEU A 121 12.34 -0.64 15.07
C LEU A 121 12.17 -1.71 16.15
N GLU A 122 12.25 -1.32 17.43
CA GLU A 122 12.08 -2.24 18.53
C GLU A 122 10.65 -2.78 18.58
N PRO A 123 10.46 -4.02 19.07
CA PRO A 123 9.13 -4.57 19.29
C PRO A 123 8.28 -3.62 20.13
N VAL A 124 7.00 -3.49 19.78
CA VAL A 124 6.05 -2.69 20.56
C VAL A 124 6.09 -3.16 22.03
N PRO A 125 6.25 -2.27 23.02
CA PRO A 125 6.29 -2.61 24.44
C PRO A 125 5.03 -3.37 24.84
N LYS A 126 5.15 -4.41 25.68
CA LYS A 126 4.00 -5.25 26.08
C LYS A 126 2.81 -4.45 26.62
N ALA A 127 3.07 -3.36 27.35
CA ALA A 127 2.04 -2.46 27.88
C ALA A 127 1.29 -1.67 26.80
N ARG A 128 1.93 -1.42 25.65
CA ARG A 128 1.37 -0.69 24.50
C ARG A 128 0.86 -1.62 23.40
N ARG A 129 1.20 -2.91 23.46
CA ARG A 129 0.55 -3.91 22.61
C ARG A 129 -0.92 -3.89 22.99
N MET A 130 -1.77 -3.41 22.07
CA MET A 130 -3.20 -3.66 22.20
C MET A 130 -3.37 -5.17 22.46
N GLY A 131 -4.05 -5.49 23.56
CA GLY A 131 -4.53 -6.84 23.79
C GLY A 131 -5.39 -7.29 22.62
N ARG A 132 -5.72 -8.59 22.55
CA ARG A 132 -6.79 -9.03 21.65
C ARG A 132 -8.00 -8.12 21.91
N ARG A 133 -8.64 -7.62 20.85
CA ARG A 133 -9.86 -6.81 21.02
C ARG A 133 -10.79 -7.57 21.98
N PRO A 134 -11.38 -6.89 22.97
CA PRO A 134 -12.42 -7.47 23.78
C PRO A 134 -13.50 -8.11 22.88
N LEU A 135 -14.09 -9.22 23.31
CA LEU A 135 -15.04 -9.98 22.51
C LEU A 135 -16.25 -9.15 22.07
N ASP A 136 -16.69 -8.26 22.95
CA ASP A 136 -17.74 -7.27 22.76
C ASP A 136 -17.41 -6.18 21.72
N GLN A 137 -16.15 -6.07 21.31
CA GLN A 137 -15.67 -5.11 20.29
C GLN A 137 -15.22 -5.82 18.99
N GLY A 138 -15.73 -7.02 18.72
CA GLY A 138 -15.37 -7.81 17.54
C GLY A 138 -14.02 -8.51 17.68
N GLY A 139 -13.62 -8.84 18.91
CA GLY A 139 -12.47 -9.69 19.17
C GLY A 139 -12.63 -11.09 18.60
N LEU A 140 -11.64 -11.54 17.83
CA LEU A 140 -11.59 -12.93 17.38
C LEU A 140 -11.36 -13.84 18.59
N ARG A 141 -12.27 -14.80 18.80
CA ARG A 141 -12.04 -15.96 19.67
C ARG A 141 -12.05 -17.24 18.85
N PHE A 142 -11.39 -18.25 19.40
CA PHE A 142 -11.65 -19.62 18.99
C PHE A 142 -13.05 -19.98 19.46
N VAL A 143 -13.93 -20.31 18.52
CA VAL A 143 -15.23 -20.92 18.78
C VAL A 143 -15.13 -22.41 18.47
N THR A 144 -15.76 -23.22 19.29
CA THR A 144 -15.97 -24.63 18.95
C THR A 144 -17.06 -24.73 17.89
N MET A 145 -17.08 -25.81 17.09
CA MET A 145 -18.12 -26.00 16.08
C MET A 145 -19.52 -25.98 16.68
N ALA A 146 -19.69 -26.36 17.95
CA ALA A 146 -20.96 -26.32 18.67
C ALA A 146 -21.51 -24.89 18.87
N GLU A 147 -20.63 -23.88 18.88
CA GLU A 147 -21.00 -22.47 19.11
C GLU A 147 -21.24 -21.69 17.81
N VAL A 148 -20.98 -22.30 16.65
CA VAL A 148 -21.27 -21.71 15.34
C VAL A 148 -22.74 -21.98 15.01
N ASP A 149 -23.49 -20.92 14.68
CA ASP A 149 -24.87 -21.05 14.23
C ASP A 149 -24.97 -21.89 12.95
N ASP A 150 -26.16 -22.45 12.72
CA ASP A 150 -26.37 -23.45 11.68
C ASP A 150 -26.17 -22.91 10.25
N ASP A 151 -26.31 -21.59 10.05
CA ASP A 151 -26.11 -20.94 8.76
C ASP A 151 -24.61 -20.86 8.45
N HIS A 152 -23.82 -20.26 9.35
CA HIS A 152 -22.36 -20.20 9.19
C HIS A 152 -21.72 -21.58 9.15
N ARG A 153 -22.28 -22.56 9.88
CA ARG A 153 -21.81 -23.95 9.86
C ARG A 153 -22.01 -24.58 8.49
N ARG A 154 -23.18 -24.39 7.86
CA ARG A 154 -23.47 -24.89 6.50
C ARG A 154 -22.55 -24.26 5.47
N ASP A 155 -22.35 -22.95 5.53
CA ASP A 155 -21.45 -22.24 4.62
C ASP A 155 -20.00 -22.73 4.74
N TRP A 156 -19.53 -22.95 5.97
CA TRP A 156 -18.19 -23.49 6.21
C TRP A 156 -18.01 -24.91 5.68
N ILE A 157 -19.00 -25.79 5.89
CA ILE A 157 -19.00 -27.16 5.35
C ILE A 157 -19.00 -27.15 3.82
N ALA A 158 -19.84 -26.32 3.20
CA ALA A 158 -19.90 -26.17 1.75
C ALA A 158 -18.55 -25.69 1.17
N LEU A 159 -17.91 -24.72 1.84
CA LEU A 159 -16.59 -24.23 1.45
C LEU A 159 -15.54 -25.35 1.51
N LEU A 160 -15.50 -26.12 2.61
CA LEU A 160 -14.57 -27.25 2.75
C LEU A 160 -14.82 -28.35 1.70
N GLN A 161 -16.08 -28.70 1.44
CA GLN A 161 -16.42 -29.67 0.39
C GLN A 161 -15.96 -29.20 -1.00
N SER A 162 -16.06 -27.89 -1.28
CA SER A 162 -15.60 -27.29 -2.53
C SER A 162 -14.08 -27.36 -2.71
N TRP A 163 -13.32 -27.10 -1.64
CA TRP A 163 -11.85 -27.11 -1.68
C TRP A 163 -11.27 -28.51 -1.79
N TYR A 164 -11.89 -29.49 -1.12
CA TYR A 164 -11.39 -30.86 -1.10
C TYR A 164 -12.02 -31.76 -2.18
N ARG A 165 -12.90 -31.24 -3.05
CA ARG A 165 -13.73 -32.02 -4.00
C ARG A 165 -14.39 -33.23 -3.32
N LEU A 166 -14.74 -33.07 -2.05
CA LEU A 166 -15.41 -34.13 -1.31
C LEU A 166 -16.85 -34.15 -1.80
N ALA A 167 -17.27 -35.27 -2.36
CA ALA A 167 -18.68 -35.49 -2.64
C ALA A 167 -19.46 -35.30 -1.32
N PRO A 168 -20.59 -34.59 -1.33
CA PRO A 168 -21.40 -34.44 -0.12
C PRO A 168 -21.72 -35.85 0.39
N ARG A 169 -21.35 -36.16 1.64
CA ARG A 169 -21.72 -37.42 2.26
C ARG A 169 -23.25 -37.43 2.32
N GLN A 170 -23.86 -38.40 1.64
CA GLN A 170 -25.27 -38.71 1.85
C GLN A 170 -25.47 -38.94 3.35
N GLU A 171 -26.38 -38.17 3.94
CA GLU A 171 -26.86 -38.42 5.29
C GLU A 171 -27.39 -39.85 5.32
N VAL A 172 -26.76 -40.70 6.13
CA VAL A 172 -27.32 -42.01 6.45
C VAL A 172 -28.43 -41.74 7.46
N PRO A 173 -29.69 -42.08 7.16
CA PRO A 173 -30.76 -41.91 8.12
C PRO A 173 -30.48 -42.84 9.31
N ASP A 174 -30.61 -42.30 10.52
CA ASP A 174 -30.53 -43.07 11.75
C ASP A 174 -31.48 -44.26 11.64
N ALA A 175 -30.91 -45.47 11.75
CA ALA A 175 -31.67 -46.71 11.78
C ALA A 175 -32.61 -46.68 13.00
N ALA A 176 -33.89 -46.96 12.73
CA ALA A 176 -34.95 -47.13 13.71
C ALA A 176 -34.68 -48.29 14.70
#